data_AF-A0A2V5QD21-F1
#
_entry.id   AF-A0A2V5QD21-F1
#
_cell.length_a   1.000
_cell.length_b   1.000
_cell.length_c   1.000
_cell.angle_alpha   90.00
_cell.angle_beta   90.00
_cell.angle_gamma   90.00
#
_symmetry.space_group_name_H-M   'P 1'
#
loop_
_entity.id
_entity.type
_entity.pdbx_description
1 polymer ?
#
loop_
_entity_poly.entity_id
_entity_poly.type
_entity_poly.pdbx_seq_one_letter_code
_entity_poly.pdbx_strand_id
1 'polypeptide(L)'
;FAPVAALLQESGAGSLNLVEHCGADIEPLEKAGVPAFSPIQDNRFYFNYHHTAADTLDKIVPKELAENSAVVAVLAYALANMERGLPR
;
A
#
# COMPACT_ATOMS: atom_id res chain seq x y z
N PHE A 1 -1.87 0.29 -14.76
CA PHE A 1 -1.18 -0.41 -13.66
C PHE A 1 0.17 -0.99 -14.06
N ALA A 2 0.24 -1.74 -15.17
CA ALA A 2 1.49 -2.37 -15.62
C ALA A 2 2.74 -1.47 -15.63
N PRO A 3 2.68 -0.17 -16.05
CA PRO A 3 3.86 0.69 -15.99
C PRO A 3 4.36 0.99 -14.57
N VAL A 4 3.46 1.20 -13.61
CA VAL A 4 3.83 1.50 -12.21
C VAL A 4 4.34 0.26 -11.50
N ALA A 5 3.71 -0.89 -11.73
CA ALA A 5 4.17 -2.17 -11.20
C ALA A 5 5.57 -2.53 -11.72
N ALA A 6 5.86 -2.26 -13.00
CA ALA A 6 7.19 -2.46 -13.56
C ALA A 6 8.25 -1.56 -12.89
N LEU A 7 7.93 -0.29 -12.60
CA LEU A 7 8.83 0.61 -11.86
C LEU A 7 9.09 0.12 -10.43
N LEU A 8 8.05 -0.33 -9.74
CA LEU A 8 8.16 -0.87 -8.38
C LEU A 8 8.85 -2.25 -8.35
N GLN A 9 8.95 -2.96 -9.48
CA GLN A 9 9.59 -4.27 -9.54
C GLN A 9 11.09 -4.19 -9.22
N GLU A 10 11.76 -3.11 -9.59
CA GLU A 10 13.19 -2.90 -9.27
C GLU A 10 13.44 -2.79 -7.76
N SER A 11 12.47 -2.29 -7.00
CA SER A 11 12.51 -2.25 -5.54
C SER A 11 11.88 -3.48 -4.87
N GLY A 12 11.53 -4.52 -5.64
CA GLY A 12 10.88 -5.73 -5.14
C GLY A 12 9.37 -5.61 -4.86
N ALA A 13 8.74 -4.47 -5.17
CA ALA A 13 7.33 -4.18 -4.88
C ALA A 13 6.43 -4.22 -6.14
N GLY A 14 6.84 -4.95 -7.18
CA GLY A 14 6.12 -5.03 -8.45
C GLY A 14 4.96 -6.03 -8.49
N SER A 15 4.80 -6.85 -7.45
CA SER A 15 3.70 -7.82 -7.37
C SER A 15 2.36 -7.13 -7.17
N LEU A 16 1.35 -7.58 -7.90
CA LEU A 16 -0.02 -7.10 -7.80
C LEU A 16 -0.94 -8.23 -7.34
N ASN A 17 -1.85 -7.91 -6.42
CA ASN A 17 -2.92 -8.81 -6.00
C ASN A 17 -4.25 -8.06 -6.11
N LEU A 18 -5.25 -8.68 -6.74
CA LEU A 18 -6.60 -8.16 -6.75
C LEU A 18 -7.30 -8.66 -5.49
N VAL A 19 -7.79 -7.71 -4.68
CA VAL A 19 -8.45 -7.99 -3.41
C VAL A 19 -9.80 -7.31 -3.38
N GLU A 20 -10.73 -7.85 -2.59
CA GLU A 20 -12.05 -7.24 -2.41
C GLU A 20 -11.98 -5.97 -1.54
N HIS A 21 -10.98 -5.90 -0.64
CA HIS A 21 -10.79 -4.79 0.30
C HIS A 21 -9.32 -4.37 0.37
N CYS A 22 -9.05 -3.09 0.11
CA CYS A 22 -7.68 -2.54 0.17
C CYS A 22 -7.38 -1.88 1.51
N GLY A 23 -8.36 -1.30 2.21
CA GLY A 23 -8.11 -0.70 3.53
C GLY A 23 -9.37 -0.22 4.25
N ALA A 24 -9.30 -0.21 5.59
CA ALA A 24 -10.45 0.11 6.45
C ALA A 24 -11.04 1.51 6.18
N ASP A 25 -10.19 2.53 6.01
CA ASP A 25 -10.66 3.92 5.82
C ASP A 25 -11.16 4.21 4.40
N ILE A 26 -10.79 3.37 3.42
CA ILE A 26 -11.15 3.57 1.99
C ILE A 26 -12.24 2.63 1.50
N GLU A 27 -12.69 1.68 2.32
CA GLU A 27 -13.79 0.76 2.02
C GLU A 27 -15.06 1.47 1.51
N PRO A 28 -15.50 2.64 2.06
CA PRO A 28 -16.67 3.33 1.50
C PRO A 28 -16.44 3.86 0.07
N LEU A 29 -15.20 4.19 -0.29
CA LEU A 29 -14.84 4.65 -1.63
C LEU A 29 -14.83 3.48 -2.61
N GLU A 30 -14.29 2.33 -2.20
CA GLU A 30 -14.32 1.07 -2.94
C GLU A 30 -15.77 0.69 -3.29
N LYS A 31 -16.67 0.72 -2.29
CA LYS A 31 -18.10 0.47 -2.44
C LYS A 31 -18.79 1.45 -3.41
N ALA A 32 -18.24 2.64 -3.58
CA ALA A 32 -18.72 3.66 -4.51
C ALA A 32 -18.10 3.54 -5.92
N GLY A 33 -17.28 2.51 -6.19
CA GLY A 33 -16.64 2.27 -7.49
C GLY A 33 -15.28 2.97 -7.66
N VAL A 34 -14.80 3.69 -6.64
CA VAL A 34 -13.50 4.37 -6.72
C VAL A 34 -12.37 3.33 -6.67
N PRO A 35 -11.43 3.33 -7.64
CA PRO A 35 -10.26 2.46 -7.58
C PRO A 35 -9.44 2.71 -6.32
N ALA A 36 -9.14 1.62 -5.60
CA ALA A 36 -8.36 1.64 -4.37
C ALA A 36 -7.07 0.83 -4.53
N PHE A 37 -6.06 1.18 -3.72
CA PHE A 37 -4.76 0.52 -3.68
C PHE A 37 -4.28 0.44 -2.25
N SER A 38 -3.59 -0.64 -1.92
CA SER A 38 -2.83 -0.78 -0.68
C SER A 38 -1.52 -1.52 -0.91
N PRO A 39 -0.45 -1.20 -0.15
CA PRO A 39 0.76 -2.01 -0.15
C PRO A 39 0.45 -3.43 0.36
N ILE A 40 1.07 -4.45 -0.23
CA ILE A 40 1.08 -5.79 0.36
C ILE A 40 2.10 -5.77 1.50
N GLN A 41 1.61 -5.94 2.74
CA GLN A 41 2.43 -5.86 3.94
C GLN A 41 2.63 -7.25 4.56
N ASP A 42 3.82 -7.47 5.12
CA ASP A 42 4.06 -8.62 5.99
C ASP A 42 3.47 -8.34 7.37
N ASN A 43 2.38 -9.05 7.70
CA ASN A 43 1.65 -8.85 8.95
C ASN A 43 1.89 -9.97 9.98
N ARG A 44 2.92 -10.81 9.80
CA ARG A 44 3.17 -12.00 10.65
C ARG A 44 3.23 -11.67 12.16
N PHE A 45 3.72 -10.49 12.51
CA PHE A 45 3.85 -10.05 13.91
C PHE A 45 2.87 -8.96 14.32
N TYR A 46 2.05 -8.44 13.39
CA TYR A 46 1.18 -7.30 13.64
C TYR A 46 0.26 -7.54 14.85
N PHE A 47 -0.41 -8.68 14.88
CA PHE A 47 -1.37 -9.04 15.93
C PHE A 47 -0.73 -9.46 17.26
N ASN A 48 0.59 -9.58 17.33
CA ASN A 48 1.27 -9.78 18.61
C ASN A 48 1.27 -8.50 19.47
N TYR A 49 1.15 -7.33 18.84
CA TYR A 49 1.28 -6.02 19.50
C TYR A 49 0.04 -5.15 19.35
N HIS A 50 -0.71 -5.32 18.25
CA HIS A 50 -1.91 -4.55 17.93
C HIS A 50 -2.90 -4.48 19.12
N HIS A 51 -3.33 -3.25 19.45
CA HIS A 51 -4.24 -2.98 20.58
C HIS A 51 -3.73 -3.44 21.96
N THR A 52 -2.42 -3.46 22.16
CA THR A 52 -1.80 -3.73 23.48
C THR A 52 -0.89 -2.57 23.90
N ALA A 53 -0.51 -2.54 25.18
CA ALA A 53 0.51 -1.58 25.65
C ALA A 53 1.90 -1.81 25.02
N ALA A 54 2.13 -2.94 24.33
CA ALA A 54 3.37 -3.21 23.61
C ALA A 54 3.41 -2.57 22.21
N ASP A 55 2.32 -1.93 21.74
CA ASP A 55 2.29 -1.15 20.51
C ASP A 55 3.10 0.15 20.67
N THR A 56 4.39 0.02 20.39
CA THR A 56 5.44 0.99 20.74
C THR A 56 6.49 1.02 19.64
N LEU A 57 7.20 2.16 19.53
CA LEU A 57 8.10 2.43 18.40
C LEU A 57 9.23 1.40 18.23
N ASP A 58 9.65 0.72 19.29
CA ASP A 58 10.75 -0.24 19.22
C ASP A 58 10.41 -1.52 18.42
N LYS A 59 9.15 -1.72 18.03
CA LYS A 59 8.75 -2.79 17.10
C LYS A 59 8.86 -2.39 15.63
N ILE A 60 9.02 -1.09 15.35
CA ILE A 60 9.15 -0.60 13.98
C ILE A 60 10.57 -0.83 13.48
N VAL A 61 10.69 -1.57 12.37
CA VAL A 61 11.94 -1.73 11.65
C VAL A 61 12.12 -0.53 10.69
N PRO A 62 13.14 0.33 10.88
CA PRO A 62 13.28 1.55 10.08
C PRO A 62 13.36 1.32 8.57
N LYS A 63 13.98 0.20 8.17
CA LYS A 63 14.07 -0.20 6.76
C LYS A 63 12.70 -0.51 6.17
N GLU A 64 11.87 -1.31 6.87
CA GLU A 64 10.52 -1.67 6.41
C GLU A 64 9.63 -0.42 6.28
N LEU A 65 9.73 0.51 7.24
CA LEU A 65 9.03 1.79 7.17
C LEU A 65 9.45 2.63 5.95
N ALA A 66 10.75 2.68 5.66
CA ALA A 66 11.29 3.38 4.50
C ALA A 66 10.83 2.75 3.17
N GLU A 67 10.82 1.42 3.08
CA GLU A 67 10.34 0.68 1.91
C GLU A 67 8.84 0.92 1.66
N ASN A 68 8.01 0.86 2.71
CA ASN A 68 6.58 1.20 2.61
C ASN A 68 6.38 2.64 2.14
N SER A 69 7.15 3.59 2.68
CA SER A 69 7.10 5.00 2.28
C SER A 69 7.46 5.19 0.80
N ALA A 70 8.48 4.46 0.31
CA ALA A 70 8.88 4.51 -1.09
C ALA A 70 7.78 3.98 -2.03
N VAL A 71 7.12 2.87 -1.67
CA VAL A 71 6.00 2.31 -2.46
C VAL A 71 4.86 3.32 -2.59
N VAL A 72 4.44 3.92 -1.47
CA VAL A 72 3.36 4.92 -1.46
C VAL A 72 3.76 6.15 -2.27
N ALA A 73 4.99 6.65 -2.10
CA ALA A 73 5.48 7.83 -2.82
C ALA A 73 5.52 7.61 -4.34
N VAL A 74 6.07 6.48 -4.80
CA VAL A 74 6.16 6.15 -6.23
C VAL A 74 4.76 5.94 -6.83
N LEU A 75 3.88 5.20 -6.15
CA LEU A 75 2.52 4.98 -6.62
C LEU A 75 1.74 6.30 -6.71
N ALA A 76 1.77 7.12 -5.65
CA ALA A 76 1.08 8.40 -5.62
C ALA A 76 1.59 9.34 -6.71
N TYR A 77 2.91 9.45 -6.86
CA TYR A 77 3.52 10.27 -7.91
C TYR A 77 3.11 9.80 -9.29
N ALA A 78 3.18 8.49 -9.56
CA ALA A 78 2.82 7.96 -10.86
C ALA A 78 1.34 8.22 -11.18
N LEU A 79 0.41 7.89 -10.25
CA LEU A 79 -1.03 8.09 -10.45
C LEU A 79 -1.40 9.57 -10.64
N ALA A 80 -0.78 10.48 -9.87
CA ALA A 80 -1.03 11.91 -9.97
C ALA A 80 -0.56 12.52 -11.31
N ASN A 81 0.42 11.89 -11.98
CA ASN A 81 1.00 12.36 -13.23
C ASN A 81 0.59 11.53 -14.46
N MET A 82 -0.40 10.64 -14.33
CA MET A 82 -0.93 9.91 -15.49
C MET A 82 -1.64 10.85 -16.47
N GLU A 83 -1.36 10.72 -17.76
CA GLU A 83 -2.04 11.49 -18.82
C GLU A 83 -3.56 11.26 -18.83
N ARG A 84 -4.00 10.07 -18.40
CA ARG A 84 -5.41 9.70 -18.29
C ARG A 84 -5.67 9.13 -16.91
N GLY A 85 -6.67 9.68 -16.22
CA GLY A 85 -7.14 9.17 -14.94
C GLY A 85 -7.72 7.76 -15.04
N LEU A 86 -7.80 7.08 -13.89
CA LEU A 86 -8.42 5.76 -13.80
C LEU A 86 -9.94 5.84 -14.03
N PRO A 87 -10.56 4.77 -14.55
CA PRO A 87 -12.02 4.66 -14.60
C PRO A 87 -12.64 4.81 -13.20
N ARG A 88 -13.87 5.32 -13.16
CA ARG A 88 -14.73 5.32 -11.97
C ARG A 88 -15.86 4.33 -12.17
#